data_AF-A0A8T4R4Z9-F1
#
_entry.id   AF-A0A8T4R4Z9-F1
#
_cell.length_a   1.000
_cell.length_b   1.000
_cell.length_c   1.000
_cell.angle_alpha   90.00
_cell.angle_beta   90.00
_cell.angle_gamma   90.00
#
_symmetry.space_group_name_H-M   'P 1'
#
loop_
_entity.id
_entity.type
_entity.pdbx_description
1 polymer ?
#
loop_
_entity_poly.entity_id
_entity_poly.type
_entity_poly.pdbx_seq_one_letter_code
_entity_poly.pdbx_strand_id
1 'polypeptide(L)'
;MNKKLIMGIVMVVLMVGSVFLFWGRGKTTTNGAAVSEARGDVFRGMISNMAVQPGTLQGMGVYDRSCKMLGNGLTACDAGIQTEEYGLLNFKYQHNMQQQPCLAPNDLVAVRILDAQGNAEIERRY
;
A
#
# COMPACT_ATOMS: atom_id res chain seq x y z
N MET A 1 -42.53 -46.49 -22.11
CA MET A 1 -41.34 -45.82 -21.51
C MET A 1 -40.94 -46.56 -20.26
N ASN A 2 -39.80 -47.24 -20.30
CA ASN A 2 -39.40 -48.18 -19.25
C ASN A 2 -38.90 -47.43 -18.01
N LYS A 3 -39.55 -47.66 -16.87
CA LYS A 3 -39.24 -47.03 -15.57
C LYS A 3 -37.75 -47.15 -15.18
N LYS A 4 -37.07 -48.20 -15.67
CA LYS A 4 -35.63 -48.45 -15.49
C LYS A 4 -34.73 -47.47 -16.28
N LEU A 5 -35.18 -46.96 -17.42
CA LEU A 5 -34.40 -46.03 -18.26
C LEU A 5 -34.40 -44.60 -17.67
N ILE A 6 -35.53 -44.17 -17.09
CA ILE A 6 -35.68 -42.84 -16.49
C ILE A 6 -34.83 -42.72 -15.22
N MET A 7 -34.75 -43.79 -14.43
CA MET A 7 -33.98 -43.81 -13.18
C MET A 7 -32.46 -43.71 -13.42
N GLY A 8 -31.95 -44.27 -14.53
CA GLY A 8 -30.54 -44.15 -14.91
C GLY A 8 -30.14 -42.73 -15.31
N ILE A 9 -31.00 -42.03 -16.06
CA ILE A 9 -30.74 -40.64 -16.51
C ILE A 9 -30.72 -39.68 -15.33
N VAL A 10 -31.62 -39.85 -14.35
CA VAL A 10 -31.67 -39.00 -13.15
C VAL A 10 -30.41 -39.15 -12.28
N MET A 11 -29.86 -40.36 -12.17
CA MET A 11 -28.60 -40.62 -11.45
C MET A 11 -27.39 -39.95 -12.11
N VAL A 12 -27.31 -40.01 -13.46
CA VAL A 12 -26.21 -39.37 -14.21
C VAL A 12 -26.29 -37.85 -14.13
N VAL A 13 -27.49 -37.25 -14.22
CA VAL A 13 -27.66 -35.79 -14.09
C VAL A 13 -27.27 -35.29 -12.69
N LEU A 14 -27.56 -36.06 -11.64
CA LEU A 14 -27.15 -35.72 -10.27
C LEU A 14 -25.62 -35.76 -10.06
N MET A 15 -24.92 -36.69 -10.72
CA MET A 15 -23.45 -36.75 -10.64
C MET A 15 -22.74 -35.66 -11.45
N VAL A 16 -23.30 -35.23 -12.59
CA VAL A 16 -22.70 -34.14 -13.37
C VAL A 16 -22.98 -32.78 -12.73
N GLY A 17 -24.14 -32.62 -12.07
CA GLY A 17 -24.51 -31.38 -11.37
C GLY A 17 -23.66 -31.06 -10.13
N SER A 18 -23.10 -32.07 -9.46
CA SER A 18 -22.26 -31.85 -8.26
C SER A 18 -20.82 -31.44 -8.57
N VAL A 19 -20.31 -31.74 -9.77
CA VAL A 19 -18.95 -31.32 -10.20
C VAL A 19 -18.91 -29.83 -10.57
N PHE A 20 -20.01 -29.27 -11.10
CA PHE A 20 -20.10 -27.85 -11.46
C PHE A 20 -20.23 -26.91 -10.24
N LEU A 21 -20.69 -27.41 -9.09
CA LEU A 21 -20.78 -26.61 -7.85
C LEU A 21 -19.44 -26.49 -7.10
N PHE A 22 -18.41 -27.25 -7.50
CA PHE A 22 -17.08 -27.20 -6.87
C PHE A 22 -16.08 -26.27 -7.57
N TRP A 23 -16.36 -25.82 -8.79
CA TRP A 23 -15.50 -24.88 -9.55
C TRP A 23 -15.99 -23.43 -9.51
N GLY A 24 -17.15 -23.18 -8.88
CA GLY A 24 -17.77 -21.86 -8.74
C GLY A 24 -17.51 -21.18 -7.38
N ARG A 25 -16.61 -21.70 -6.54
CA ARG A 25 -16.18 -21.00 -5.33
C ARG A 25 -15.15 -19.95 -5.74
N GLY A 26 -15.65 -18.71 -5.79
CA GLY A 26 -15.06 -17.57 -6.45
C GLY A 26 -13.58 -17.38 -6.17
N LYS A 27 -12.94 -16.82 -7.20
CA LYS A 27 -11.70 -16.06 -7.13
C LYS A 27 -11.72 -15.16 -5.89
N THR A 28 -11.16 -15.64 -4.78
CA THR A 28 -10.69 -14.76 -3.73
C THR A 28 -9.53 -14.01 -4.33
N THR A 29 -9.83 -12.79 -4.77
CA THR A 29 -8.88 -11.71 -5.01
C THR A 29 -7.71 -11.85 -4.05
N THR A 30 -6.60 -12.39 -4.58
CA THR A 30 -5.26 -12.16 -4.08
C THR A 30 -4.97 -10.69 -4.29
N ASN A 31 -5.33 -9.83 -3.34
CA ASN A 31 -4.84 -8.44 -3.19
C ASN A 31 -5.30 -7.91 -1.83
N GLY A 32 -4.72 -8.46 -0.76
CA GLY A 32 -5.00 -8.02 0.60
C GLY A 32 -3.89 -8.50 1.51
N ALA A 33 -2.90 -7.64 1.72
CA ALA A 33 -1.82 -7.77 2.69
C ALA A 33 -0.77 -8.87 2.45
N ALA A 34 -0.18 -8.90 1.26
CA ALA A 34 1.28 -8.85 1.24
C ALA A 34 1.67 -7.37 1.38
N VAL A 35 1.51 -6.82 2.59
CA VAL A 35 2.35 -5.70 2.97
C VAL A 35 3.71 -6.35 3.11
N SER A 36 4.44 -6.33 2.00
CA SER A 36 5.88 -6.55 1.92
C SER A 36 6.46 -6.08 3.24
N GLU A 37 7.18 -6.96 3.93
CA GLU A 37 8.01 -6.58 5.07
C GLU A 37 8.68 -5.26 4.70
N ALA A 38 8.18 -4.18 5.31
CA ALA A 38 8.81 -2.89 5.19
C ALA A 38 10.15 -3.09 5.88
N ARG A 39 11.20 -3.31 5.10
CA ARG A 39 12.51 -2.75 5.45
C ARG A 39 12.20 -1.34 5.95
N GLY A 40 12.60 -1.03 7.18
CA GLY A 40 12.16 0.12 7.99
C GLY A 40 12.56 1.48 7.45
N ASP A 41 12.33 1.70 6.17
CA ASP A 41 12.80 2.81 5.34
C ASP A 41 11.64 3.44 4.57
N VAL A 42 10.43 2.85 4.63
CA VAL A 42 9.23 3.38 3.98
C VAL A 42 8.39 4.17 4.97
N PHE A 43 8.35 5.48 4.78
CA PHE A 43 7.52 6.40 5.53
C PHE A 43 6.21 6.64 4.79
N ARG A 44 5.07 6.58 5.50
CA ARG A 44 3.74 6.83 4.91
C ARG A 44 3.16 8.13 5.43
N GLY A 45 2.61 8.92 4.53
CA GLY A 45 2.16 10.26 4.87
C GLY A 45 1.48 10.98 3.71
N MET A 46 1.50 12.31 3.78
CA MET A 46 0.82 13.17 2.83
C MET A 46 1.64 14.43 2.52
N ILE A 47 1.72 14.76 1.23
CA ILE A 47 2.24 16.04 0.74
C ILE A 47 1.22 17.13 1.02
N SER A 48 1.65 18.22 1.67
CA SER A 48 0.73 19.16 2.31
C SER A 48 0.83 20.61 1.84
N ASN A 49 1.81 20.92 0.99
CA ASN A 49 2.10 22.30 0.58
C ASN A 49 1.72 22.63 -0.86
N MET A 50 1.39 21.65 -1.70
CA MET A 50 0.99 21.88 -3.10
C MET A 50 0.18 20.73 -3.67
N ALA A 51 -0.46 20.98 -4.82
CA ALA A 51 -1.09 19.93 -5.62
C ALA A 51 -0.01 19.13 -6.36
N VAL A 52 -0.20 17.82 -6.41
CA VAL A 52 0.74 16.87 -7.01
C VAL A 52 -0.01 15.85 -7.87
N GLN A 53 0.70 15.22 -8.82
CA GLN A 53 0.14 14.13 -9.60
C GLN A 53 0.65 12.78 -9.11
N PRO A 54 -0.15 11.70 -9.23
CA PRO A 54 0.30 10.35 -8.92
C PRO A 54 1.51 9.98 -9.77
N GLY A 55 2.52 9.38 -9.15
CA GLY A 55 3.79 9.12 -9.82
C GLY A 55 4.89 8.72 -8.86
N THR A 56 6.06 8.39 -9.41
CA THR A 56 7.28 8.15 -8.62
C THR A 56 8.37 9.07 -9.10
N LEU A 57 9.03 9.73 -8.16
CA LEU A 57 10.10 10.67 -8.41
C LEU A 57 11.20 10.52 -7.37
N GLN A 58 12.38 11.02 -7.68
CA GLN A 58 13.49 11.04 -6.75
C GLN A 58 13.52 12.36 -5.99
N GLY A 59 14.02 12.31 -4.77
CA GLY A 59 14.23 13.51 -3.98
C GLY A 59 15.32 13.33 -2.93
N MET A 60 15.55 14.40 -2.19
CA MET A 60 16.50 14.46 -1.11
C MET A 60 15.85 15.08 0.12
N GLY A 61 16.03 14.45 1.29
CA GLY A 61 15.61 15.04 2.56
C GLY A 61 16.34 16.36 2.82
N VAL A 62 15.60 17.40 3.19
CA VAL A 62 16.13 18.75 3.49
C VAL A 62 16.04 19.04 4.97
N TYR A 63 14.90 18.71 5.56
CA TYR A 63 14.66 18.88 6.99
C TYR A 63 13.68 17.83 7.47
N ASP A 64 13.67 17.61 8.78
CA ASP A 64 12.57 16.97 9.49
C ASP A 64 12.31 17.74 10.78
N ARG A 65 11.09 18.25 10.93
CA ARG A 65 10.73 19.18 12.00
C ARG A 65 9.34 18.90 12.54
N SER A 66 8.98 19.64 13.58
CA SER A 66 7.65 19.57 14.19
C SER A 66 7.28 18.16 14.70
N CYS A 67 8.28 17.35 15.04
CA CYS A 67 8.10 16.00 15.54
C CYS A 67 7.43 16.00 16.92
N LYS A 68 6.23 15.42 17.00
CA LYS A 68 5.43 15.32 18.24
C LYS A 68 5.10 13.87 18.53
N MET A 69 5.35 13.43 19.76
CA MET A 69 4.94 12.11 20.22
C MET A 69 3.41 12.02 20.29
N LEU A 70 2.84 11.00 19.65
CA LEU A 70 1.41 10.70 19.67
C LEU A 70 1.03 9.65 20.73
N GLY A 71 2.03 9.00 21.34
CA GLY A 71 1.85 7.86 22.24
C GLY A 71 2.13 6.52 21.55
N ASN A 72 2.27 5.45 22.33
CA ASN A 72 2.54 4.08 21.84
C ASN A 72 3.78 3.97 20.92
N GLY A 73 4.79 4.82 21.13
CA GLY A 73 6.01 4.87 20.31
C GLY A 73 5.87 5.58 18.97
N LEU A 74 4.67 6.07 18.61
CA LEU A 74 4.44 6.83 17.39
C LEU A 74 4.82 8.29 17.54
N THR A 75 5.45 8.83 16.50
CA THR A 75 5.82 10.23 16.37
C THR A 75 5.29 10.76 15.04
N ALA A 76 4.64 11.93 15.07
CA ALA A 76 4.20 12.65 13.88
C ALA A 76 5.20 13.75 13.54
N CYS A 77 5.67 13.80 12.30
CA CYS A 77 6.73 14.69 11.85
C CYS A 77 6.35 15.37 10.51
N ASP A 78 7.08 16.44 10.16
CA ASP A 78 6.94 17.20 8.92
C ASP A 78 8.32 17.31 8.25
N ALA A 79 8.50 16.53 7.19
CA ALA A 79 9.75 16.48 6.43
C ALA A 79 9.69 17.34 5.17
N GLY A 80 10.79 18.02 4.87
CA GLY A 80 11.00 18.72 3.61
C GLY A 80 11.76 17.83 2.65
N ILE A 81 11.23 17.60 1.45
CA ILE A 81 11.86 16.78 0.41
C ILE A 81 12.10 17.65 -0.82
N GLN A 82 13.37 17.87 -1.18
CA GLN A 82 13.73 18.57 -2.40
C GLN A 82 13.59 17.60 -3.58
N THR A 83 12.84 18.00 -4.59
CA THR A 83 12.60 17.27 -5.83
C THR A 83 12.89 18.18 -7.02
N GLU A 84 13.21 17.60 -8.17
CA GLU A 84 13.40 18.39 -9.41
C GLU A 84 12.06 18.88 -9.98
N GLU A 85 11.01 18.04 -9.92
CA GLU A 85 9.72 18.31 -10.56
C GLU A 85 8.87 19.34 -9.78
N TYR A 86 8.82 19.22 -8.45
CA TYR A 86 7.93 20.02 -7.61
C TYR A 86 8.68 21.00 -6.69
N GLY A 87 10.01 21.01 -6.74
CA GLY A 87 10.81 21.75 -5.78
C GLY A 87 10.70 21.12 -4.38
N LEU A 88 10.53 21.95 -3.35
CA LEU A 88 10.44 21.51 -1.96
C LEU A 88 9.01 21.04 -1.62
N LEU A 89 8.85 19.74 -1.36
CA LEU A 89 7.62 19.13 -0.87
C LEU A 89 7.62 19.04 0.65
N ASN A 90 6.51 19.40 1.31
CA ASN A 90 6.31 19.19 2.75
C ASN A 90 5.50 17.92 2.97
N PHE A 91 6.15 16.90 3.50
CA PHE A 91 5.60 15.58 3.74
C PHE A 91 5.31 15.38 5.23
N LYS A 92 4.02 15.30 5.57
CA LYS A 92 3.55 15.01 6.91
C LYS A 92 3.41 13.52 7.09
N TYR A 93 4.09 12.94 8.07
CA TYR A 93 4.13 11.49 8.24
C TYR A 93 4.11 11.09 9.71
N GLN A 94 3.79 9.81 9.94
CA GLN A 94 3.83 9.20 11.27
C GLN A 94 4.65 7.92 11.20
N HIS A 95 5.50 7.69 12.18
CA HIS A 95 6.32 6.49 12.26
C HIS A 95 6.63 6.11 13.70
N ASN A 96 7.05 4.86 13.90
CA ASN A 96 7.53 4.37 15.19
C ASN A 96 9.04 4.57 15.29
N MET A 97 9.47 5.47 16.18
CA MET A 97 10.89 5.80 16.39
C MET A 97 11.73 4.61 16.87
N GLN A 98 11.12 3.59 17.47
CA GLN A 98 11.82 2.38 17.91
C GLN A 98 12.13 1.42 16.75
N GLN A 99 11.40 1.53 15.65
CA GLN A 99 11.53 0.65 14.48
C GLN A 99 12.24 1.35 13.33
N GLN A 100 12.08 2.66 13.21
CA GLN A 100 12.55 3.45 12.08
C GLN A 100 12.93 4.86 12.57
N PRO A 101 14.19 5.30 12.41
CA PRO A 101 14.58 6.66 12.73
C PRO A 101 13.89 7.66 11.79
N CYS A 102 13.87 8.93 12.19
CA CYS A 102 13.35 10.03 11.38
C CYS A 102 14.03 10.11 10.00
N LEU A 103 13.34 10.74 9.05
CA LEU A 103 13.92 11.10 7.77
C LEU A 103 14.97 12.20 7.99
N ALA A 104 16.20 11.98 7.55
CA ALA A 104 17.31 12.88 7.84
C ALA A 104 17.58 13.82 6.67
N PRO A 105 18.15 15.02 6.92
CA PRO A 105 18.72 15.83 5.86
C PRO A 105 19.78 15.04 5.07
N ASN A 106 19.80 15.22 3.75
CA ASN A 106 20.63 14.53 2.77
C ASN A 106 20.30 13.04 2.53
N ASP A 107 19.24 12.49 3.12
CA ASP A 107 18.75 11.17 2.74
C ASP A 107 18.29 11.20 1.27
N LEU A 108 18.86 10.32 0.43
CA LEU A 108 18.31 10.06 -0.89
C LEU A 108 17.02 9.27 -0.74
N VAL A 109 15.96 9.70 -1.41
CA VAL A 109 14.64 9.09 -1.27
C VAL A 109 13.94 8.88 -2.60
N ALA A 110 13.16 7.82 -2.70
CA ALA A 110 12.14 7.66 -3.72
C ALA A 110 10.80 8.11 -3.13
N VAL A 111 10.19 9.12 -3.75
CA VAL A 111 8.88 9.65 -3.39
C VAL A 111 7.85 9.04 -4.33
N ARG A 112 6.92 8.27 -3.77
CA ARG A 112 5.82 7.65 -4.50
C ARG A 112 4.52 8.32 -4.11
N ILE A 113 4.01 9.18 -4.99
CA ILE A 113 2.73 9.87 -4.84
C ILE A 113 1.63 8.94 -5.32
N LEU A 114 0.74 8.58 -4.40
CA LEU A 114 -0.30 7.56 -4.60
C LEU A 114 -1.53 8.13 -5.30
N ASP A 115 -1.89 9.39 -5.00
CA ASP A 115 -3.07 10.04 -5.53
C ASP A 115 -2.91 11.57 -5.62
N ALA A 116 -3.88 12.22 -6.27
CA ALA A 116 -3.90 13.68 -6.45
C ALA A 116 -4.24 14.44 -5.14
N GLN A 117 -4.65 13.73 -4.08
CA GLN A 117 -4.85 14.30 -2.75
C GLN A 117 -3.53 14.45 -1.99
N GLY A 118 -2.43 13.92 -2.53
CA GLY A 118 -1.09 14.04 -1.98
C GLY A 118 -0.72 12.90 -1.04
N ASN A 119 -1.51 11.83 -0.94
CA ASN A 119 -1.08 10.65 -0.20
C ASN A 119 0.19 10.10 -0.84
N ALA A 120 1.21 9.82 -0.02
CA ALA A 120 2.52 9.45 -0.53
C ALA A 120 3.24 8.45 0.39
N GLU A 121 4.13 7.68 -0.22
CA GLU A 121 5.13 6.89 0.48
C GLU A 121 6.52 7.39 0.10
N ILE A 122 7.40 7.48 1.09
CA ILE A 122 8.79 7.87 0.88
C ILE A 122 9.66 6.72 1.32
N GLU A 123 10.48 6.19 0.41
CA GLU A 123 11.43 5.12 0.68
C GLU A 123 12.85 5.67 0.67
N ARG A 124 13.61 5.49 1.75
CA ARG A 124 15.04 5.83 1.80
C ARG A 124 15.83 4.91 0.86
N ARG A 125 16.74 5.50 0.07
CA ARG A 125 17.69 4.81 -0.81
C ARG A 125 19.09 4.93 -0.20
N TYR A 126 19.81 3.80 -0.13
CA TYR A 126 21.18 3.71 0.38
C TYR A 126 22.17 3.54 -0.78
#